data_AF-A0A1Q3KFV8-F1
#
_entry.id   AF-A0A1Q3KFV8-F1
#
_cell.length_a   1.000
_cell.length_b   1.000
_cell.length_c   1.000
_cell.angle_alpha   90.00
_cell.angle_beta   90.00
_cell.angle_gamma   90.00
#
_symmetry.space_group_name_H-M   'P 1'
#
loop_
_entity.id
_entity.type
_entity.pdbx_description
1 polymer ?
#
loop_
_entity_poly.entity_id
_entity_poly.type
_entity_poly.pdbx_seq_one_letter_code
_entity_poly.pdbx_strand_id
1 'polypeptide(L)'
;MHLTSIPRWAILALGVVLLALGFAAHKGWLRDPSLARTDYVGGTDISAEDAKLYRAVPFEWRVNTAGGSFKGDDRAFVRIDPSGESTLLCGWVRLDKGGASIRATRWLSEARLNVGDLKVSALFIAPTDKAPGDGLSAGCARLDPGVKPAVDAPLSLEGPPVRE
;
A
#
# COMPACT_ATOMS: atom_id res chain seq x y z
N MET A 1 1.94 11.71 53.91
CA MET A 1 2.16 11.43 52.47
C MET A 1 2.03 12.75 51.72
N HIS A 2 3.14 13.37 51.33
CA HIS A 2 3.10 14.62 50.58
C HIS A 2 2.77 14.33 49.12
N LEU A 3 1.56 14.70 48.68
CA LEU A 3 1.26 14.86 47.25
C LEU A 3 2.02 16.10 46.77
N THR A 4 3.16 15.91 46.13
CA THR A 4 3.87 16.97 45.40
C THR A 4 2.96 17.47 44.29
N SER A 5 2.44 18.69 44.43
CA SER A 5 1.63 19.35 43.42
C SER A 5 2.49 19.55 42.16
N ILE A 6 1.99 19.06 41.02
CA ILE A 6 2.64 19.27 39.73
C ILE A 6 2.66 20.78 39.46
N PRO A 7 3.81 21.38 39.14
CA PRO A 7 3.89 22.81 38.85
C PRO A 7 3.05 23.17 37.63
N ARG A 8 2.31 24.28 37.68
CA ARG A 8 1.47 24.76 36.56
C ARG A 8 2.27 24.95 35.26
N TRP A 9 3.54 25.34 35.36
CA TRP A 9 4.43 25.48 34.20
C TRP A 9 4.71 24.15 33.50
N ALA A 10 4.75 23.03 34.25
CA ALA A 10 4.94 21.70 33.68
C ALA A 10 3.73 21.25 32.87
N ILE A 11 2.52 21.59 33.33
CA ILE A 11 1.26 21.34 32.61
C ILE A 11 1.22 22.15 31.31
N LEU A 12 1.60 23.44 31.36
CA LEU A 12 1.66 24.29 30.18
C LEU A 12 2.72 23.81 29.18
N ALA A 13 3.90 23.43 29.64
CA ALA A 13 4.97 22.89 28.81
C ALA A 13 4.52 21.61 28.10
N LEU A 14 3.85 20.69 28.81
CA LEU A 14 3.28 19.48 28.22
C LEU A 14 2.25 19.82 27.12
N GLY A 15 1.38 20.79 27.38
CA GLY A 15 0.40 21.26 26.40
C GLY A 15 1.05 21.78 25.12
N VAL A 16 2.11 22.59 25.24
CA VAL A 16 2.87 23.10 24.08
C VAL A 16 3.54 21.97 23.31
N VAL A 17 4.14 20.99 24.01
CA VAL A 17 4.76 19.82 23.37
C VAL A 17 3.74 18.99 22.60
N LEU A 18 2.57 18.72 23.19
CA LEU A 18 1.50 17.97 22.54
C LEU A 18 0.94 18.71 21.31
N LEU A 19 0.80 20.05 21.38
CA LEU A 19 0.39 20.85 20.25
C LEU A 19 1.43 20.85 19.12
N ALA A 20 2.72 20.95 19.46
CA ALA A 20 3.80 20.87 18.48
C ALA A 20 3.87 19.49 17.81
N LEU A 21 3.72 18.40 18.58
CA LEU A 21 3.63 17.03 18.06
C LEU A 21 2.41 16.85 17.14
N GLY A 22 1.24 17.32 17.57
CA GLY A 22 0.02 17.28 16.75
C GLY A 22 0.18 18.06 15.45
N PHE A 23 0.83 19.22 15.50
CA PHE A 23 1.11 20.03 14.31
C PHE A 23 2.14 19.37 13.39
N ALA A 24 3.21 18.80 13.93
CA ALA A 24 4.22 18.08 13.16
C ALA A 24 3.63 16.84 12.48
N ALA A 25 2.74 16.10 13.16
CA ALA A 25 2.00 15.00 12.57
C ALA A 25 1.04 15.48 11.47
N HIS A 26 0.27 16.54 11.72
CA HIS A 26 -0.67 17.11 10.74
C HIS A 26 0.03 17.65 9.49
N LYS A 27 1.23 18.24 9.64
CA LYS A 27 2.08 18.69 8.51
C LYS A 27 2.83 17.54 7.83
N GLY A 28 2.73 16.31 8.34
CA GLY A 28 3.41 15.14 7.80
C GLY A 28 4.92 15.17 7.98
N TRP A 29 5.42 15.91 8.98
CA TRP A 29 6.85 15.98 9.34
C TRP A 29 7.29 14.75 10.14
N LEU A 30 6.38 14.16 10.91
CA LEU A 30 6.56 12.85 11.52
C LEU A 30 6.06 11.81 10.51
N ARG A 31 6.98 11.24 9.73
CA ARG A 31 6.69 10.09 8.87
C ARG A 31 7.14 8.82 9.56
N ASP A 32 6.33 7.78 9.43
CA ASP A 32 6.77 6.43 9.70
C ASP A 32 7.91 6.11 8.72
N PRO A 33 9.13 5.81 9.19
CA PRO A 33 10.25 5.51 8.30
C PRO A 33 10.01 4.26 7.44
N SER A 34 9.06 3.39 7.82
CA SER A 34 8.64 2.26 7.00
C SER A 34 7.80 2.67 5.80
N LEU A 35 7.14 3.84 5.80
CA LEU A 35 6.34 4.32 4.68
C LEU A 35 7.23 4.90 3.58
N ALA A 36 7.58 4.07 2.61
CA ALA A 36 8.27 4.52 1.41
C ALA A 36 7.32 5.32 0.52
N ARG A 37 7.76 6.49 0.07
CA ARG A 37 7.01 7.27 -0.90
C ARG A 37 7.08 6.58 -2.25
N THR A 38 5.95 6.59 -2.95
CA THR A 38 5.83 6.02 -4.27
C THR A 38 5.06 6.97 -5.18
N ASP A 39 5.59 7.20 -6.38
CA ASP A 39 4.91 7.98 -7.41
C ASP A 39 4.34 7.03 -8.45
N TYR A 40 3.05 7.13 -8.76
CA TYR A 40 2.44 6.37 -9.86
C TYR A 40 3.02 6.84 -11.19
N VAL A 41 3.53 5.91 -11.99
CA VAL A 41 4.24 6.23 -13.25
C VAL A 41 3.49 5.78 -14.51
N GLY A 42 2.35 5.11 -14.37
CA GLY A 42 1.52 4.67 -15.49
C GLY A 42 1.36 3.15 -15.58
N GLY A 43 0.75 2.71 -16.67
CA GLY A 43 0.58 1.30 -17.00
C GLY A 43 1.69 0.79 -17.93
N THR A 44 2.01 -0.50 -17.84
CA THR A 44 2.88 -1.20 -18.78
C THR A 44 2.21 -2.47 -19.25
N ASP A 45 2.26 -2.74 -20.55
CA ASP A 45 1.73 -3.98 -21.12
C ASP A 45 2.61 -5.16 -20.74
N ILE A 46 1.98 -6.30 -20.45
CA ILE A 46 2.62 -7.51 -19.93
C ILE A 46 2.45 -8.64 -20.94
N SER A 47 3.58 -9.09 -21.48
CA SER A 47 3.65 -10.31 -22.28
C SER A 47 3.43 -11.56 -21.42
N ALA A 48 3.13 -12.70 -22.04
CA ALA A 48 2.98 -13.97 -21.33
C ALA A 48 4.31 -14.40 -20.67
N GLU A 49 5.44 -14.04 -21.29
CA GLU A 49 6.78 -14.28 -20.79
C GLU A 49 7.08 -13.39 -19.57
N ASP A 50 6.80 -12.09 -19.65
CA ASP A 50 7.04 -11.15 -18.56
C ASP A 50 6.20 -11.46 -17.32
N ALA A 51 4.99 -11.99 -17.51
CA ALA A 51 4.12 -12.39 -16.40
C ALA A 51 4.77 -13.45 -15.49
N LYS A 52 5.72 -14.25 -15.99
CA LYS A 52 6.46 -15.24 -15.19
C LYS A 52 7.40 -14.58 -14.17
N LEU A 53 7.73 -13.30 -14.37
CA LEU A 53 8.55 -12.51 -13.45
C LEU A 53 7.74 -11.93 -12.29
N TYR A 54 6.41 -12.01 -12.35
CA TYR A 54 5.53 -11.53 -11.29
C TYR A 54 5.31 -12.60 -10.24
N ARG A 55 5.33 -12.19 -8.97
CA ARG A 55 5.09 -13.05 -7.82
C ARG A 55 3.64 -12.91 -7.36
N ALA A 56 2.99 -14.04 -7.09
CA ALA A 56 1.65 -14.05 -6.53
C ALA A 56 1.68 -13.63 -5.05
N VAL A 57 0.86 -12.64 -4.70
CA VAL A 57 0.71 -12.09 -3.35
C VAL A 57 -0.74 -12.30 -2.93
N PRO A 58 -1.04 -13.32 -2.09
CA PRO A 58 -2.38 -13.55 -1.60
C PRO A 58 -2.80 -12.45 -0.61
N PHE A 59 -4.09 -12.13 -0.59
CA PHE A 59 -4.66 -11.17 0.36
C PHE A 59 -6.13 -11.46 0.65
N GLU A 60 -6.54 -11.22 1.90
CA GLU A 60 -7.95 -11.18 2.29
C GLU A 60 -8.43 -9.72 2.20
N TRP A 61 -9.55 -9.49 1.53
CA TRP A 61 -10.19 -8.18 1.51
C TRP A 61 -11.50 -8.20 2.30
N ARG A 62 -11.83 -7.05 2.88
CA ARG A 62 -13.11 -6.84 3.56
C ARG A 62 -13.68 -5.47 3.21
N VAL A 63 -14.94 -5.46 2.77
CA VAL A 63 -15.69 -4.25 2.42
C VAL A 63 -17.01 -4.23 3.16
N ASN A 64 -17.29 -3.13 3.84
CA ASN A 64 -18.53 -2.89 4.57
C ASN A 64 -19.40 -1.91 3.78
N THR A 65 -20.63 -2.31 3.49
CA THR A 65 -21.64 -1.46 2.84
C THR A 65 -22.81 -1.23 3.80
N ALA A 66 -23.76 -0.37 3.42
CA ALA A 66 -25.01 -0.22 4.18
C ALA A 66 -25.84 -1.52 4.27
N GLY A 67 -25.66 -2.44 3.32
CA GLY A 67 -26.40 -3.71 3.24
C GLY A 67 -25.71 -4.91 3.91
N GLY A 68 -24.48 -4.74 4.44
CA GLY A 68 -23.76 -5.82 5.11
C GLY A 68 -22.23 -5.75 4.97
N SER A 69 -21.55 -6.79 5.46
CA SER A 69 -20.10 -6.94 5.40
C SER A 69 -19.74 -8.06 4.42
N PHE A 70 -18.91 -7.75 3.44
CA PHE A 70 -18.39 -8.70 2.45
C PHE A 70 -16.92 -8.95 2.70
N LYS A 71 -16.49 -10.18 2.50
CA LYS A 71 -15.08 -10.57 2.54
C LYS A 71 -14.77 -11.58 1.44
N GLY A 72 -13.51 -11.68 1.08
CA GLY A 72 -13.03 -12.69 0.14
C GLY A 72 -11.51 -12.74 0.09
N ASP A 73 -11.01 -13.73 -0.62
CA ASP A 73 -9.59 -14.00 -0.78
C ASP A 73 -9.22 -13.86 -2.25
N ASP A 74 -8.19 -13.07 -2.54
CA ASP A 74 -7.71 -12.82 -3.89
C ASP A 74 -6.18 -12.89 -3.97
N ARG A 75 -5.66 -12.80 -5.19
CA ARG A 75 -4.22 -12.77 -5.45
C ARG A 75 -3.88 -11.63 -6.38
N ALA A 76 -2.99 -10.76 -5.92
CA ALA A 76 -2.31 -9.80 -6.77
C ALA A 76 -1.04 -10.43 -7.34
N PHE A 77 -0.58 -9.94 -8.47
CA PHE A 77 0.69 -10.31 -9.07
C PHE A 77 1.58 -9.09 -9.06
N VAL A 78 2.74 -9.17 -8.43
CA VAL A 78 3.62 -8.01 -8.22
C VAL A 78 5.06 -8.35 -8.61
N ARG A 79 5.72 -7.41 -9.29
CA ARG A 79 7.13 -7.47 -9.67
C ARG A 79 7.89 -6.29 -9.08
N ILE A 80 9.08 -6.56 -8.56
CA ILE A 80 10.08 -5.56 -8.20
C ILE A 80 11.09 -5.50 -9.35
N ASP A 81 11.24 -4.32 -9.96
CA ASP A 81 12.14 -4.10 -11.09
C ASP A 81 13.19 -3.04 -10.73
N PRO A 82 14.45 -3.45 -10.46
CA PRO A 82 15.52 -2.55 -10.08
C PRO A 82 16.34 -2.04 -11.28
N SER A 83 15.95 -2.34 -12.52
CA SER A 83 16.81 -2.15 -13.71
C SER A 83 17.09 -0.68 -14.09
N GLY A 84 16.32 0.27 -13.56
CA GLY A 84 16.47 1.70 -13.81
C GLY A 84 17.20 2.49 -12.71
N GLU A 85 17.22 3.82 -12.86
CA GLU A 85 17.72 4.74 -11.83
C GLU A 85 16.93 4.65 -10.52
N SER A 86 15.63 4.36 -10.63
CA SER A 86 14.71 4.12 -9.51
C SER A 86 14.10 2.73 -9.64
N THR A 87 13.84 2.09 -8.50
CA THR A 87 13.13 0.79 -8.50
C THR A 87 11.67 1.00 -8.82
N LEU A 88 11.14 0.20 -9.75
CA LEU A 88 9.72 0.15 -10.08
C LEU A 88 9.06 -1.03 -9.38
N LEU A 89 7.87 -0.79 -8.85
CA LEU A 89 6.94 -1.81 -8.40
C LEU A 89 5.79 -1.83 -9.39
N CYS A 90 5.60 -2.94 -10.09
CA CYS A 90 4.50 -3.10 -11.03
C CYS A 90 3.57 -4.21 -10.56
N GLY A 91 2.27 -4.02 -10.69
CA GLY A 91 1.31 -4.99 -10.19
C GLY A 91 -0.03 -4.98 -10.90
N TRP A 92 -0.68 -6.13 -10.87
CA TRP A 92 -2.03 -6.31 -11.39
C TRP A 92 -2.83 -7.32 -10.57
N VAL A 93 -4.15 -7.23 -10.64
CA VAL A 93 -5.09 -8.17 -10.03
C VAL A 93 -6.16 -8.56 -11.05
N ARG A 94 -6.49 -9.85 -11.12
CA ARG A 94 -7.53 -10.34 -12.01
C ARG A 94 -8.89 -9.92 -11.50
N LEU A 95 -9.67 -9.32 -12.39
CA LEU A 95 -11.09 -9.17 -12.17
C LEU A 95 -11.78 -10.49 -12.51
N ASP A 96 -12.39 -11.14 -11.52
CA ASP A 96 -13.47 -12.06 -11.79
C ASP A 96 -14.72 -11.26 -12.19
N LYS A 97 -15.60 -11.83 -13.01
CA LYS A 97 -16.85 -11.14 -13.43
C LYS A 97 -17.87 -11.01 -12.29
N GLY A 98 -17.51 -11.43 -11.07
CA GLY A 98 -18.32 -11.24 -9.87
C GLY A 98 -18.02 -9.90 -9.23
N GLY A 99 -18.97 -9.34 -8.47
CA GLY A 99 -18.73 -8.11 -7.71
C GLY A 99 -17.65 -8.23 -6.62
N ALA A 100 -17.04 -9.42 -6.44
CA ALA A 100 -15.90 -9.67 -5.56
C ALA A 100 -14.68 -8.85 -5.99
N SER A 101 -14.32 -8.90 -7.27
CA SER A 101 -13.16 -8.17 -7.78
C SER A 101 -13.26 -6.64 -7.71
N ILE A 102 -14.46 -6.08 -7.82
CA ILE A 102 -14.71 -4.65 -7.59
C ILE A 102 -14.42 -4.30 -6.12
N ARG A 103 -14.89 -5.13 -5.18
CA ARG A 103 -14.64 -4.95 -3.75
C ARG A 103 -13.17 -5.16 -3.37
N ALA A 104 -12.49 -6.12 -4.00
CA ALA A 104 -11.06 -6.32 -3.86
C ALA A 104 -10.28 -5.06 -4.31
N THR A 105 -10.65 -4.49 -5.46
CA THR A 105 -10.06 -3.24 -5.98
C THR A 105 -10.32 -2.07 -5.03
N ARG A 106 -11.53 -1.98 -4.46
CA ARG A 106 -11.84 -0.97 -3.45
C ARG A 106 -11.00 -1.13 -2.20
N TRP A 107 -10.81 -2.35 -1.72
CA TRP A 107 -9.93 -2.63 -0.59
C TRP A 107 -8.47 -2.23 -0.87
N LEU A 108 -7.97 -2.53 -2.08
CA LEU A 108 -6.62 -2.15 -2.51
C LEU A 108 -6.36 -0.63 -2.50
N SER A 109 -7.41 0.20 -2.59
CA SER A 109 -7.25 1.66 -2.53
C SER A 109 -6.78 2.18 -1.16
N GLU A 110 -7.01 1.40 -0.10
CA GLU A 110 -6.56 1.71 1.28
C GLU A 110 -5.45 0.76 1.76
N ALA A 111 -5.17 -0.30 0.99
CA ALA A 111 -4.20 -1.31 1.35
C ALA A 111 -2.76 -0.82 1.15
N ARG A 112 -1.85 -1.48 1.86
CA ARG A 112 -0.41 -1.33 1.77
C ARG A 112 0.21 -2.63 1.28
N LEU A 113 1.20 -2.48 0.41
CA LEU A 113 2.10 -3.57 0.05
C LEU A 113 3.35 -3.43 0.92
N ASN A 114 3.63 -4.47 1.70
CA ASN A 114 4.92 -4.63 2.36
C ASN A 114 5.92 -5.22 1.35
N VAL A 115 7.11 -4.63 1.28
CA VAL A 115 8.22 -5.04 0.43
C VAL A 115 9.47 -5.15 1.32
N GLY A 116 9.69 -6.32 1.91
CA GLY A 116 10.62 -6.47 3.03
C GLY A 116 10.20 -5.57 4.20
N ASP A 117 11.09 -4.67 4.60
CA ASP A 117 10.85 -3.72 5.70
C ASP A 117 10.14 -2.42 5.25
N LEU A 118 9.87 -2.29 3.94
CA LEU A 118 9.20 -1.12 3.36
C LEU A 118 7.70 -1.34 3.28
N LYS A 119 6.93 -0.29 3.47
CA LYS A 119 5.49 -0.23 3.23
C LYS A 119 5.19 0.81 2.16
N VAL A 120 4.48 0.41 1.12
CA VAL A 120 4.06 1.28 0.03
C VAL A 120 2.55 1.22 -0.18
N SER A 121 1.99 2.23 -0.85
CA SER A 121 0.59 2.16 -1.29
C SER A 121 0.38 1.01 -2.27
N ALA A 122 -0.71 0.24 -2.12
CA ALA A 122 -1.09 -0.80 -3.08
C ALA A 122 -1.88 -0.27 -4.29
N LEU A 123 -2.17 1.04 -4.33
CA LEU A 123 -3.02 1.68 -5.35
C LEU A 123 -2.50 1.52 -6.79
N PHE A 124 -1.20 1.27 -6.98
CA PHE A 124 -0.63 1.03 -8.30
C PHE A 124 -1.02 -0.34 -8.89
N ILE A 125 -1.55 -1.28 -8.08
CA ILE A 125 -1.94 -2.61 -8.55
C ILE A 125 -3.19 -2.45 -9.43
N ALA A 126 -3.02 -2.62 -10.73
CA ALA A 126 -4.08 -2.37 -11.69
C ALA A 126 -5.08 -3.53 -11.77
N PRO A 127 -6.41 -3.27 -11.69
CA PRO A 127 -7.40 -4.29 -11.98
C PRO A 127 -7.45 -4.59 -13.49
N THR A 128 -7.55 -5.87 -13.86
CA THR A 128 -7.62 -6.30 -15.27
C THR A 128 -8.48 -7.54 -15.49
N ASP A 129 -9.28 -7.55 -16.55
CA ASP A 129 -10.02 -8.72 -17.03
C ASP A 129 -9.23 -9.56 -18.06
N LYS A 130 -8.07 -9.07 -18.51
CA LYS A 130 -7.21 -9.69 -19.52
C LYS A 130 -6.23 -10.68 -18.94
N ALA A 131 -5.92 -11.73 -19.69
CA ALA A 131 -4.88 -12.68 -19.33
C ALA A 131 -3.51 -12.14 -19.79
N PRO A 132 -2.40 -12.60 -19.20
CA PRO A 132 -1.07 -12.28 -19.71
C PRO A 132 -0.93 -12.56 -21.21
N GLY A 133 -0.38 -11.60 -21.97
CA GLY A 133 -0.28 -11.69 -23.43
C GLY A 133 -1.51 -11.20 -24.21
N ASP A 134 -2.67 -11.07 -23.57
CA ASP A 134 -3.93 -10.62 -24.22
C ASP A 134 -4.20 -9.12 -24.01
N GLY A 135 -3.15 -8.30 -24.01
CA GLY A 135 -3.25 -6.86 -23.72
C GLY A 135 -3.46 -6.56 -22.23
N LEU A 136 -2.92 -7.40 -21.33
CA LEU A 136 -2.87 -7.12 -19.90
C LEU A 136 -1.95 -5.93 -19.64
N SER A 137 -2.44 -4.94 -18.89
CA SER A 137 -1.63 -3.81 -18.41
C SER A 137 -1.49 -3.87 -16.89
N ALA A 138 -0.26 -3.83 -16.39
CA ALA A 138 0.05 -3.67 -14.98
C ALA A 138 0.24 -2.19 -14.66
N GLY A 139 -0.27 -1.73 -13.52
CA GLY A 139 0.04 -0.39 -13.04
C GLY A 139 1.40 -0.40 -12.33
N CYS A 140 2.13 0.70 -12.43
CA CYS A 140 3.48 0.80 -11.89
C CYS A 140 3.63 2.02 -10.98
N ALA A 141 4.37 1.82 -9.89
CA ALA A 141 4.81 2.82 -8.95
C ALA A 141 6.34 2.88 -8.95
N ARG A 142 6.88 4.09 -8.88
CA ARG A 142 8.31 4.33 -8.71
C ARG A 142 8.59 4.59 -7.23
N LEU A 143 9.58 3.87 -6.68
CA LEU A 143 10.11 4.16 -5.35
C LEU A 143 11.02 5.39 -5.38
N ASP A 144 11.12 6.08 -4.24
CA ASP A 144 12.06 7.19 -4.07
C ASP A 144 13.49 6.80 -4.49
N PRO A 145 14.26 7.74 -5.07
CA PRO A 145 15.66 7.51 -5.41
C PRO A 145 16.48 6.99 -4.22
N GLY A 146 17.26 5.94 -4.44
CA GLY A 146 18.07 5.30 -3.41
C GLY A 146 17.37 4.18 -2.64
N VAL A 147 16.05 4.06 -2.73
CA VAL A 147 15.31 2.92 -2.17
C VAL A 147 15.37 1.75 -3.16
N LYS A 148 16.17 0.73 -2.81
CA LYS A 148 16.42 -0.46 -3.65
C LYS A 148 16.20 -1.74 -2.84
N PRO A 149 14.94 -2.16 -2.63
CA PRO A 149 14.67 -3.46 -2.02
C PRO A 149 15.24 -4.57 -2.89
N ALA A 150 15.58 -5.71 -2.27
CA ALA A 150 16.00 -6.89 -3.00
C ALA A 150 14.87 -7.37 -3.94
N VAL A 151 15.23 -7.91 -5.10
CA VAL A 151 14.25 -8.38 -6.11
C VAL A 151 13.33 -9.47 -5.54
N ASP A 152 13.89 -10.29 -4.65
CA ASP A 152 13.24 -11.38 -3.95
C ASP A 152 12.69 -10.97 -2.57
N ALA A 153 12.72 -9.69 -2.20
CA ALA A 153 12.20 -9.20 -0.93
C ALA A 153 10.79 -9.75 -0.65
N PRO A 154 10.48 -10.18 0.58
CA PRO A 154 9.15 -10.70 0.92
C PRO A 154 8.05 -9.70 0.56
N LEU A 155 6.94 -10.21 0.02
CA LEU A 155 5.77 -9.40 -0.35
C LEU A 155 4.57 -9.85 0.45
N SER A 156 3.84 -8.89 1.03
CA SER A 156 2.54 -9.14 1.65
C SER A 156 1.65 -7.93 1.51
N LEU A 157 0.35 -8.15 1.29
CA LEU A 157 -0.64 -7.09 1.30
C LEU A 157 -1.35 -7.06 2.65
N GLU A 158 -1.51 -5.86 3.19
CA GLU A 158 -2.24 -5.62 4.43
C GLU A 158 -3.13 -4.38 4.27
N GLY A 159 -4.23 -4.34 4.99
CA GLY A 159 -5.15 -3.21 4.89
C GLY A 159 -6.33 -3.36 5.84
N PRO A 160 -6.89 -2.23 6.31
CA PRO A 160 -8.08 -2.26 7.13
C PRO A 160 -9.31 -2.67 6.30
N PRO A 161 -10.42 -3.08 6.95
CA PRO A 161 -11.70 -3.16 6.28
C PRO A 161 -12.08 -1.79 5.70
N VAL A 162 -12.53 -1.77 4.45
CA VAL A 162 -12.91 -0.52 3.75
C VAL A 162 -14.42 -0.33 3.80
N ARG A 163 -14.87 0.94 3.84
CA ARG A 163 -16.29 1.29 3.75
C ARG A 163 -16.63 1.78 2.34
N GLU A 164 -17.73 1.25 1.81
CA GLU A 164 -18.34 1.68 0.54
C GLU A 164 -19.53 2.59 0.80
#